data_AF-A0A6H0KHQ3-F1
#
_entry.id   AF-A0A6H0KHQ3-F1
#
_cell.length_a   1.000
_cell.length_b   1.000
_cell.length_c   1.000
_cell.angle_alpha   90.00
_cell.angle_beta   90.00
_cell.angle_gamma   90.00
#
_symmetry.space_group_name_H-M   'P 1'
#
loop_
_entity.id
_entity.type
_entity.pdbx_description
1 polymer ?
#
loop_
_entity_poly.entity_id
_entity_poly.type
_entity_poly.pdbx_seq_one_letter_code
_entity_poly.pdbx_strand_id
1 'polypeptide(L)'
;MLKSKVIYESEINEHIKVIYPCFELRNIVEYFFEIKTESNLITPFSIIALPNMNIVASVNLTDKSQTLKVDRKLGIKDTTCDKLCGSLTDAITIIHAPGTHEFAVKFKPGVLYPFLKDDIPYLLDSYRPLNNYIDNTIIEELKSSFNSNSQLIVTHNSSPSRRRRGKIVPTF
;
A
#
# COMPACT_ATOMS: atom_id res chain seq x y z
N MET A 1 -11.81 -27.03 0.78
CA MET A 1 -11.05 -26.69 1.99
C MET A 1 -10.09 -25.55 1.62
N LEU A 2 -10.34 -24.33 2.09
CA LEU A 2 -9.44 -23.19 1.86
C LEU A 2 -8.14 -23.47 2.61
N LYS A 3 -7.05 -23.73 1.87
CA LYS A 3 -5.71 -23.81 2.45
C LYS A 3 -5.23 -22.38 2.72
N SER A 4 -5.47 -21.89 3.93
CA SER A 4 -4.84 -20.65 4.40
C SER A 4 -3.37 -20.93 4.67
N LYS A 5 -2.47 -20.21 3.98
CA LYS A 5 -1.03 -20.26 4.22
C LYS A 5 -0.59 -18.94 4.83
N VAL A 6 0.19 -18.99 5.91
CA VAL A 6 0.90 -17.81 6.41
C VAL A 6 2.02 -17.50 5.41
N ILE A 7 2.03 -16.28 4.87
CA ILE A 7 3.09 -15.81 3.99
C ILE A 7 4.12 -15.13 4.88
N TYR A 8 5.31 -15.73 4.96
CA TYR A 8 6.44 -15.12 5.65
C TYR A 8 7.22 -14.23 4.69
N GLU A 9 7.87 -13.20 5.22
CA GLU A 9 8.60 -12.18 4.45
C GLU A 9 9.70 -12.75 3.54
N SER A 10 10.27 -13.90 3.91
CA SER A 10 11.30 -14.60 3.15
C SER A 10 10.74 -15.50 2.04
N GLU A 11 9.42 -15.70 1.97
CA GLU A 11 8.80 -16.54 0.95
C GLU A 11 8.48 -15.73 -0.31
N ILE A 12 8.91 -16.26 -1.46
CA ILE A 12 8.47 -15.75 -2.76
C ILE A 12 7.00 -16.12 -2.92
N ASN A 13 6.12 -15.11 -2.96
CA ASN A 13 4.71 -15.27 -3.27
C ASN A 13 4.45 -14.71 -4.67
N GLU A 14 3.65 -15.42 -5.48
CA GLU A 14 3.32 -15.00 -6.85
C GLU A 14 2.49 -13.72 -6.90
N HIS A 15 1.76 -13.40 -5.83
CA HIS A 15 0.83 -12.29 -5.78
C HIS A 15 1.23 -11.17 -4.82
N ILE A 16 2.13 -11.41 -3.87
CA ILE A 16 2.54 -10.42 -2.88
C ILE A 16 4.05 -10.24 -2.90
N LYS A 17 4.49 -8.97 -2.92
CA LYS A 17 5.87 -8.58 -2.71
C LYS A 17 5.96 -7.60 -1.55
N VAL A 18 6.75 -7.94 -0.53
CA VAL A 18 7.01 -7.05 0.63
C VAL A 18 8.35 -6.35 0.40
N ILE A 19 8.40 -5.04 0.66
CA ILE A 19 9.57 -4.19 0.48
C ILE A 19 9.82 -3.40 1.77
N TYR A 20 11.05 -3.43 2.28
CA TYR A 20 11.43 -2.66 3.46
C TYR A 20 11.88 -1.25 3.10
N PRO A 21 11.60 -0.25 3.96
CA PRO A 21 11.99 1.12 3.71
C PRO A 21 13.50 1.30 3.78
N CYS A 22 13.99 2.27 3.03
CA CYS A 22 15.32 2.83 3.19
C CYS A 22 15.48 3.51 4.56
N PHE A 23 16.73 3.85 4.89
CA PHE A 23 17.08 4.39 6.21
C PHE A 23 16.28 5.65 6.57
N GLU A 24 15.99 6.49 5.59
CA GLU A 24 15.26 7.75 5.73
C GLU A 24 13.81 7.54 6.16
N LEU A 25 13.17 6.47 5.65
CA LEU A 25 11.77 6.18 5.91
C LEU A 25 11.55 5.17 7.04
N ARG A 26 12.60 4.54 7.54
CA ARG A 26 12.52 3.48 8.57
C ARG A 26 11.84 3.91 9.87
N ASN A 27 11.78 5.21 10.17
CA ASN A 27 11.14 5.72 11.39
C ASN A 27 9.64 5.96 11.21
N ILE A 28 9.15 5.96 9.96
CA ILE A 28 7.78 6.32 9.59
C ILE A 28 7.07 5.08 9.04
N VAL A 29 7.72 4.37 8.12
CA VAL A 29 7.18 3.20 7.43
C VAL A 29 7.72 1.95 8.11
N GLU A 30 6.84 0.96 8.30
CA GLU A 30 7.21 -0.37 8.76
C GLU A 30 7.65 -1.23 7.59
N TYR A 31 6.80 -1.33 6.57
CA TYR A 31 7.09 -1.95 5.28
C TYR A 31 6.11 -1.44 4.21
N PHE A 32 6.47 -1.67 2.96
CA PHE A 32 5.59 -1.55 1.81
C PHE A 32 5.21 -2.95 1.33
N PHE A 33 4.06 -3.07 0.68
CA PHE A 33 3.74 -4.29 -0.03
C PHE A 33 2.96 -4.00 -1.31
N GLU A 34 3.24 -4.81 -2.32
CA GLU A 34 2.59 -4.77 -3.62
C GLU A 34 1.81 -6.06 -3.79
N ILE A 35 0.54 -5.95 -4.17
CA ILE A 35 -0.33 -7.06 -4.50
C ILE A 35 -0.59 -6.99 -6.00
N LYS A 36 -0.24 -8.06 -6.71
CA LYS A 36 -0.45 -8.18 -8.15
C LYS A 36 -1.06 -9.52 -8.49
N THR A 37 -2.24 -9.48 -9.08
CA THR A 37 -2.95 -10.66 -9.56
C THR A 37 -3.03 -10.62 -11.07
N GLU A 38 -2.83 -11.76 -11.72
CA GLU A 38 -2.97 -11.83 -13.18
C GLU A 38 -4.44 -11.65 -13.59
N SER A 39 -4.68 -11.06 -14.76
CA SER A 39 -6.05 -10.84 -15.25
C SER A 39 -6.79 -12.13 -15.62
N ASN A 40 -6.06 -13.21 -15.89
CA ASN A 40 -6.54 -14.54 -16.26
C ASN A 40 -6.70 -15.48 -15.06
N LEU A 41 -6.52 -15.02 -13.81
CA LEU A 41 -6.78 -15.86 -12.64
C LEU A 41 -8.27 -16.27 -12.62
N ILE A 42 -8.52 -17.56 -12.47
CA ILE A 42 -9.89 -18.11 -12.34
C ILE A 42 -10.45 -17.83 -10.94
N THR A 43 -9.58 -17.84 -9.93
CA THR A 43 -9.96 -17.63 -8.52
C THR A 43 -9.38 -16.32 -8.00
N PRO A 44 -10.12 -15.53 -7.23
CA PRO A 44 -9.56 -14.33 -6.63
C PRO A 44 -8.51 -14.67 -5.57
N PHE A 45 -7.56 -13.76 -5.38
CA PHE A 45 -6.55 -13.89 -4.33
C PHE A 45 -7.09 -13.31 -3.02
N SER A 46 -6.81 -13.93 -1.88
CA SER A 46 -7.31 -13.43 -0.59
C SER A 46 -6.25 -13.40 0.49
N ILE A 47 -6.32 -12.38 1.34
CA ILE A 47 -5.46 -12.18 2.50
C ILE A 47 -6.35 -12.09 3.73
N ILE A 48 -5.93 -12.70 4.84
CA ILE A 48 -6.56 -12.49 6.14
C ILE A 48 -5.76 -11.40 6.86
N ALA A 49 -6.35 -10.23 7.02
CA ALA A 49 -5.77 -9.16 7.82
C ALA A 49 -6.10 -9.41 9.30
N LEU A 50 -5.07 -9.41 10.14
CA LEU A 50 -5.20 -9.73 11.56
C LEU A 50 -5.65 -8.52 12.40
N PRO A 51 -6.25 -8.76 13.58
CA PRO A 51 -6.49 -7.72 14.57
C PRO A 51 -5.21 -6.96 14.90
N ASN A 52 -5.35 -5.69 15.28
CA ASN A 52 -4.24 -4.77 15.57
C ASN A 52 -3.35 -4.44 14.37
N MET A 53 -3.80 -4.73 13.13
CA MET A 53 -3.18 -4.14 11.96
C MET A 53 -3.34 -2.61 12.06
N ASN A 54 -2.27 -1.89 12.42
CA ASN A 54 -2.18 -0.42 12.33
C ASN A 54 -2.53 0.13 10.93
N ILE A 55 -2.66 1.45 10.85
CA ILE A 55 -3.05 2.19 9.65
C ILE A 55 -2.20 1.79 8.42
N VAL A 56 -2.91 1.50 7.32
CA VAL A 56 -2.36 1.19 6.01
C VAL A 56 -2.93 2.17 5.00
N ALA A 57 -2.09 2.84 4.22
CA ALA A 57 -2.54 3.56 3.03
C ALA A 57 -2.35 2.66 1.82
N SER A 58 -3.34 2.54 0.94
CA SER A 58 -3.21 1.80 -0.30
C SER A 58 -3.76 2.56 -1.50
N VAL A 59 -3.18 2.27 -2.65
CA VAL A 59 -3.52 2.85 -3.94
C VAL A 59 -3.66 1.76 -4.98
N ASN A 60 -4.65 1.92 -5.84
CA ASN A 60 -4.85 1.06 -7.00
C ASN A 60 -4.00 1.59 -8.16
N LEU A 61 -3.14 0.74 -8.69
CA LEU A 61 -2.24 1.06 -9.81
C LEU A 61 -2.87 0.74 -11.17
N THR A 62 -3.98 0.00 -11.18
CA THR A 62 -4.75 -0.32 -12.41
C THR A 62 -6.24 -0.07 -12.19
N ASP A 63 -6.92 0.38 -13.25
CA ASP A 63 -8.39 0.59 -13.25
C ASP A 63 -9.19 -0.70 -13.11
N LYS A 64 -8.54 -1.85 -13.34
CA LYS A 64 -9.14 -3.18 -13.17
C LYS A 64 -9.09 -3.68 -11.73
N SER A 65 -8.40 -2.96 -10.84
CA SER A 65 -8.27 -3.35 -9.44
C SER A 65 -9.62 -3.35 -8.76
N GLN A 66 -9.94 -4.45 -8.09
CA GLN A 66 -11.16 -4.57 -7.30
C GLN A 66 -10.87 -5.32 -6.01
N THR A 67 -11.26 -4.73 -4.89
CA THR A 67 -10.95 -5.24 -3.56
C THR A 67 -12.20 -5.29 -2.69
N LEU A 68 -12.57 -6.49 -2.25
CA LEU A 68 -13.72 -6.74 -1.37
C LEU A 68 -13.24 -7.05 0.05
N LYS A 69 -13.85 -6.42 1.06
CA LYS A 69 -13.67 -6.80 2.46
C LYS A 69 -14.82 -7.72 2.88
N VAL A 70 -14.47 -8.84 3.49
CA VAL A 70 -15.40 -9.78 4.09
C VAL A 70 -15.21 -9.74 5.60
N ASP A 71 -16.18 -9.12 6.25
CA ASP A 71 -16.30 -9.04 7.69
C ASP A 71 -17.36 -10.04 8.17
N ARG A 72 -17.10 -10.74 9.29
CA ARG A 72 -18.04 -11.74 9.81
C ARG A 72 -19.35 -11.13 10.31
N LYS A 73 -19.32 -9.91 10.82
CA LYS A 73 -20.46 -9.18 11.39
C LYS A 73 -21.13 -8.28 10.35
N LEU A 74 -20.33 -7.60 9.52
CA LEU A 74 -20.81 -6.60 8.56
C LEU A 74 -21.04 -7.14 7.14
N GLY A 75 -20.63 -8.39 6.87
CA GLY A 75 -20.79 -9.04 5.58
C GLY A 75 -19.73 -8.62 4.56
N ILE A 76 -20.09 -8.67 3.27
CA ILE A 76 -19.20 -8.35 2.16
C ILE A 76 -19.40 -6.89 1.75
N LYS A 77 -18.31 -6.14 1.67
CA LYS A 77 -18.30 -4.73 1.24
C LYS A 77 -17.28 -4.52 0.14
N ASP A 78 -17.70 -3.83 -0.93
CA ASP A 78 -16.77 -3.32 -1.94
C ASP A 78 -15.96 -2.16 -1.36
N THR A 79 -14.64 -2.26 -1.43
CA THR A 79 -13.68 -1.27 -0.94
C THR A 79 -12.70 -0.83 -2.01
N THR A 80 -13.13 -0.90 -3.27
CA THR A 80 -12.34 -0.55 -4.44
C THR A 80 -12.17 0.97 -4.53
N CYS A 81 -11.06 1.46 -4.01
CA CYS A 81 -10.57 2.84 -4.16
C CYS A 81 -9.19 2.97 -3.51
N ASP A 82 -8.50 4.07 -3.80
CA ASP A 82 -7.37 4.53 -2.99
C ASP A 82 -7.87 4.86 -1.58
N LYS A 83 -7.25 4.28 -0.57
CA LYS A 83 -7.82 4.27 0.78
C LYS A 83 -6.79 4.33 1.89
N LEU A 84 -7.16 5.01 2.95
CA LEU A 84 -6.54 4.89 4.26
C LEU A 84 -7.37 3.92 5.10
N CYS A 85 -6.85 2.72 5.30
CA CYS A 85 -7.44 1.72 6.18
C CYS A 85 -6.96 1.96 7.61
N GLY A 86 -7.89 2.04 8.57
CA GLY A 86 -7.52 2.15 9.97
C GLY A 86 -7.29 0.80 10.64
N SER A 87 -7.26 0.86 11.97
CA SER A 87 -6.97 -0.32 12.79
C SER A 87 -8.11 -1.31 12.79
N LEU A 88 -7.77 -2.60 12.80
CA LEU A 88 -8.75 -3.69 12.86
C LEU A 88 -8.91 -4.22 14.28
N THR A 89 -10.15 -4.40 14.73
CA THR A 89 -10.51 -5.06 15.99
C THR A 89 -10.66 -6.57 15.81
N ASP A 90 -11.14 -6.99 14.64
CA ASP A 90 -11.37 -8.38 14.26
C ASP A 90 -10.56 -8.76 13.03
N ALA A 91 -10.32 -10.06 12.85
CA ALA A 91 -9.70 -10.56 11.63
C ALA A 91 -10.69 -10.42 10.46
N ILE A 92 -10.26 -9.81 9.36
CA ILE A 92 -11.07 -9.64 8.14
C ILE A 92 -10.40 -10.33 6.96
N THR A 93 -11.20 -10.86 6.05
CA THR A 93 -10.67 -11.39 4.77
C THR A 93 -10.78 -10.31 3.70
N ILE A 94 -9.66 -9.98 3.07
CA ILE A 94 -9.59 -9.05 1.94
C ILE A 94 -9.40 -9.88 0.68
N ILE A 95 -10.34 -9.76 -0.26
CA ILE A 95 -10.35 -10.47 -1.54
C ILE A 95 -9.96 -9.49 -2.63
N HIS A 96 -8.96 -9.84 -3.42
CA HIS A 96 -8.46 -9.10 -4.59
C HIS A 96 -8.90 -9.85 -5.84
N ALA A 97 -9.66 -9.19 -6.70
CA ALA A 97 -10.14 -9.76 -7.96
C ALA A 97 -8.99 -9.94 -8.97
N PRO A 98 -9.11 -10.84 -9.96
CA PRO A 98 -8.14 -10.98 -11.03
C PRO A 98 -7.85 -9.65 -11.75
N GLY A 99 -6.56 -9.37 -12.00
CA GLY A 99 -6.12 -8.11 -12.62
C GLY A 99 -5.92 -6.94 -11.64
N THR A 100 -6.10 -7.19 -10.34
CA THR A 100 -5.77 -6.22 -9.29
C THR A 100 -4.28 -5.99 -9.18
N HIS A 101 -3.91 -4.71 -9.13
CA HIS A 101 -2.57 -4.23 -8.86
C HIS A 101 -2.66 -3.12 -7.81
N GLU A 102 -2.39 -3.46 -6.56
CA GLU A 102 -2.51 -2.57 -5.41
C GLU A 102 -1.13 -2.38 -4.77
N PHE A 103 -0.77 -1.13 -4.46
CA PHE A 103 0.40 -0.83 -3.65
C PHE A 103 -0.03 -0.24 -2.32
N ALA A 104 0.59 -0.71 -1.24
CA ALA A 104 0.23 -0.33 0.10
C ALA A 104 1.45 -0.01 0.97
N VAL A 105 1.26 0.96 1.85
CA VAL A 105 2.23 1.45 2.83
C VAL A 105 1.71 1.11 4.21
N LYS A 106 2.50 0.33 4.97
CA LYS A 106 2.26 0.09 6.39
C LYS A 106 3.05 1.12 7.20
N PHE A 107 2.34 1.94 7.98
CA PHE A 107 2.98 2.90 8.88
C PHE A 107 3.27 2.30 10.24
N LYS A 108 4.35 2.77 10.86
CA LYS A 108 4.65 2.45 12.26
C LYS A 108 3.55 2.98 13.19
N PRO A 109 3.26 2.30 14.30
CA PRO A 109 2.27 2.78 15.26
C PRO A 109 2.57 4.21 15.74
N GLY A 110 1.53 5.04 15.83
CA GLY A 110 1.61 6.39 16.39
C GLY A 110 2.17 7.48 15.46
N VAL A 111 2.88 7.13 14.37
CA VAL A 111 3.51 8.14 13.49
C VAL A 111 2.50 9.05 12.78
N LEU A 112 1.31 8.50 12.49
CA LEU A 112 0.21 9.26 11.86
C LEU A 112 -0.74 9.92 12.86
N TYR A 113 -0.54 9.71 14.17
CA TYR A 113 -1.43 10.26 15.20
C TYR A 113 -1.62 11.78 15.08
N PRO A 114 -0.56 12.61 14.86
CA PRO A 114 -0.73 14.05 14.75
C PRO A 114 -1.62 14.48 13.58
N PHE A 115 -1.67 13.70 12.51
CA PHE A 115 -2.42 13.99 11.28
C PHE A 115 -3.85 13.46 11.30
N LEU A 116 -4.10 12.41 12.08
CA LEU A 116 -5.36 11.67 12.07
C LEU A 116 -6.12 11.74 13.40
N LYS A 117 -5.63 12.47 14.41
CA LYS A 117 -6.17 12.46 15.78
C LYS A 117 -7.71 12.53 15.85
N ASP A 118 -8.32 13.37 15.02
CA ASP A 118 -9.77 13.62 15.01
C ASP A 118 -10.54 12.53 14.23
N ASP A 119 -9.84 11.84 13.33
CA ASP A 119 -10.39 10.80 12.45
C ASP A 119 -10.16 9.37 12.95
N ILE A 120 -9.24 9.15 13.89
CA ILE A 120 -8.91 7.83 14.46
C ILE A 120 -10.18 7.06 14.89
N PRO A 121 -11.16 7.65 15.61
CA PRO A 121 -12.36 6.92 15.99
C PRO A 121 -13.18 6.40 14.80
N TYR A 122 -13.15 7.12 13.67
CA TYR A 122 -13.89 6.77 12.46
C TYR A 122 -13.11 5.83 11.52
N LEU A 123 -11.82 5.61 11.80
CA LEU A 123 -10.95 4.72 11.04
C LEU A 123 -10.94 3.29 11.61
N LEU A 124 -11.44 3.08 12.84
CA LEU A 124 -11.56 1.74 13.42
C LEU A 124 -12.47 0.84 12.57
N ASP A 125 -11.98 -0.34 12.19
CA ASP A 125 -12.63 -1.33 11.30
C ASP A 125 -13.11 -0.75 9.96
N SER A 126 -12.49 0.36 9.56
CA SER A 126 -13.01 1.26 8.55
C SER A 126 -11.91 1.65 7.56
N TYR A 127 -12.34 2.29 6.49
CA TYR A 127 -11.44 2.98 5.58
C TYR A 127 -12.06 4.31 5.17
N ARG A 128 -11.19 5.24 4.81
CA ARG A 128 -11.56 6.53 4.23
C ARG A 128 -10.83 6.70 2.89
N PRO A 129 -11.43 7.39 1.90
CA PRO A 129 -10.75 7.74 0.67
C PRO A 129 -9.42 8.45 0.95
N LEU A 130 -8.35 8.04 0.26
CA LEU A 130 -7.00 8.56 0.53
C LEU A 130 -6.89 10.06 0.18
N ASN A 131 -7.66 10.52 -0.81
CA ASN A 131 -7.73 11.92 -1.22
C ASN A 131 -8.31 12.88 -0.16
N ASN A 132 -8.86 12.36 0.93
CA ASN A 132 -9.22 13.17 2.10
C ASN A 132 -7.99 13.62 2.90
N TYR A 133 -6.84 12.94 2.73
CA TYR A 133 -5.63 13.15 3.54
C TYR A 133 -4.42 13.59 2.71
N ILE A 134 -4.39 13.22 1.43
CA ILE A 134 -3.28 13.48 0.51
C ILE A 134 -3.86 14.12 -0.75
N ASP A 135 -3.17 15.12 -1.29
CA ASP A 135 -3.56 15.75 -2.55
C ASP A 135 -3.62 14.70 -3.67
N ASN A 136 -4.70 14.73 -4.45
CA ASN A 136 -4.90 13.78 -5.55
C ASN A 136 -3.79 13.86 -6.60
N THR A 137 -3.16 15.02 -6.78
CA THR A 137 -2.00 15.17 -7.68
C THR A 137 -0.84 14.26 -7.28
N ILE A 138 -0.56 14.14 -5.98
CA ILE A 138 0.48 13.25 -5.44
C ILE A 138 0.11 11.78 -5.68
N ILE A 139 -1.16 11.43 -5.52
CA ILE A 139 -1.66 10.07 -5.75
C ILE A 139 -1.47 9.68 -7.23
N GLU A 140 -1.82 10.58 -8.16
CA GLU A 140 -1.68 10.34 -9.60
C GLU A 140 -0.21 10.33 -10.06
N GLU A 141 0.66 11.16 -9.48
CA GLU A 141 2.10 11.10 -9.70
C GLU A 141 2.68 9.74 -9.27
N LEU A 142 2.26 9.25 -8.10
CA LEU A 142 2.67 7.95 -7.59
C LEU A 142 2.21 6.82 -8.52
N LYS A 143 0.95 6.80 -8.95
CA LYS A 143 0.44 5.82 -9.93
C LYS A 143 1.23 5.85 -11.25
N SER A 144 1.52 7.06 -11.76
CA SER A 144 2.28 7.25 -13.00
C SER A 144 3.71 6.73 -12.91
N SER A 145 4.35 6.88 -11.73
CA SER A 145 5.71 6.39 -11.50
C SER A 145 5.80 4.85 -11.54
N PHE A 146 4.77 4.15 -11.04
CA PHE A 146 4.68 2.69 -11.08
C PHE A 146 4.49 2.14 -12.50
N ASN A 147 3.70 2.83 -13.33
CA ASN A 147 3.45 2.42 -14.71
C ASN A 147 4.69 2.50 -15.61
N SER A 148 5.73 3.21 -15.19
CA SER A 148 6.94 3.48 -15.96
C SER A 148 8.04 2.39 -15.81
N ASN A 149 7.71 1.17 -15.35
CA ASN A 149 8.66 0.08 -15.06
C ASN A 149 9.80 0.45 -14.08
N SER A 150 9.65 1.54 -13.35
CA SER A 150 10.59 1.92 -12.30
C SER A 150 10.24 1.10 -11.07
N GLN A 151 11.07 0.12 -10.70
CA GLN A 151 11.09 -0.35 -9.32
C GLN A 151 11.18 0.91 -8.45
N LEU A 152 10.20 1.12 -7.56
CA LEU A 152 10.24 2.26 -6.66
C LEU A 152 11.46 2.14 -5.75
N ILE A 153 12.55 2.75 -6.19
CA ILE A 153 13.63 3.17 -5.33
C ILE A 153 13.12 4.48 -4.75
N VAL A 154 12.57 4.42 -3.54
CA VAL A 154 12.19 5.64 -2.81
C VAL A 154 13.48 6.37 -2.44
N THR A 155 14.03 7.14 -3.36
CA THR A 155 15.13 8.07 -3.09
C THR A 155 14.54 9.46 -2.86
N HIS A 156 14.98 10.08 -1.77
CA HIS A 156 14.70 11.47 -1.48
C HIS A 156 15.38 12.34 -2.56
N ASN A 157 14.61 12.91 -3.48
CA ASN A 157 15.06 14.06 -4.26
C ASN A 157 15.03 15.30 -3.36
N SER A 158 16.02 15.41 -2.46
CA SER A 158 16.41 16.73 -1.97
C SER A 158 16.98 17.46 -3.17
N SER A 159 16.18 18.33 -3.77
CA SER A 159 16.70 19.32 -4.72
C SER A 159 17.75 20.17 -4.01
N PRO A 160 19.04 20.15 -4.38
CA PRO A 160 19.97 21.16 -3.90
C PRO A 160 19.83 22.34 -4.85
N SER A 161 19.15 23.38 -4.39
CA SER A 161 19.17 24.67 -5.07
C SER A 161 20.61 25.21 -5.14
N ARG A 162 21.12 25.28 -6.38
CA ARG A 162 22.14 26.20 -6.93
C ARG A 162 23.63 26.06 -6.53
N ARG A 163 24.40 25.84 -7.60
CA ARG A 163 25.76 26.34 -7.97
C ARG A 163 26.95 25.77 -7.20
N ARG A 164 27.79 25.00 -7.90
CA ARG A 164 29.06 25.50 -8.48
C ARG A 164 29.65 24.49 -9.47
N ARG A 165 30.42 25.05 -10.40
CA ARG A 165 31.02 24.44 -11.58
C ARG A 165 31.94 23.26 -11.24
N GLY A 166 31.91 22.24 -12.08
CA GLY A 166 32.94 21.20 -12.15
C GLY A 166 32.78 20.40 -13.45
N LYS A 167 33.55 20.77 -14.47
CA LYS A 167 33.86 19.88 -15.61
C LYS A 167 34.57 18.64 -15.08
N ILE A 168 34.42 17.49 -15.74
CA ILE A 168 35.44 16.50 -16.19
C ILE A 168 34.67 15.28 -16.74
N VAL A 169 34.54 15.15 -18.08
CA VAL A 169 35.27 14.27 -19.03
C VAL A 169 34.97 12.76 -18.87
N PRO A 170 34.52 12.06 -19.93
CA PRO A 170 34.31 10.61 -19.92
C PRO A 170 35.63 9.86 -20.18
N THR A 171 35.79 8.69 -19.57
CA THR A 171 36.81 7.71 -20.00
C THR A 171 36.18 6.32 -20.02
N PHE A 172 36.07 5.83 -21.26
CA PHE A 172 35.88 4.47 -21.80
C PHE A 172 34.90 3.51 -21.13
#